data_AF-A0A536EJA2-F1
#
_entry.id   AF-A0A536EJA2-F1
#
_cell.length_a   1.000
_cell.length_b   1.000
_cell.length_c   1.000
_cell.angle_alpha   90.00
_cell.angle_beta   90.00
_cell.angle_gamma   90.00
#
_symmetry.space_group_name_H-M   'P 1'
#
loop_
_entity.id
_entity.type
_entity.pdbx_description
1 polymer ?
#
loop_
_entity_poly.entity_id
_entity_poly.type
_entity_poly.pdbx_seq_one_letter_code
_entity_poly.pdbx_strand_id
1 'polypeptide(L)'
;MVERLAGSASTEFGVPAEVTKRDTTPLAAAEGKQLASLLQAAWAVYDRILASTPAELRKGPRGGGRDRDKMADHVRDAEGAYVRKLGLRLTPPDRNDGRALAEFRAAIAEAIRRPSNGAAVAEKGWPQRYAARRIAWHALDHAWEMQDRSEPSKG
;
A
#
# COMPACT_ATOMS: atom_id res chain seq x y z
N MET A 1 -1.24 -19.51 15.22
CA MET A 1 -0.53 -18.68 16.22
C MET A 1 -1.20 -17.32 16.23
N VAL A 2 -1.54 -16.79 17.40
CA VAL A 2 -2.18 -15.47 17.57
C VAL A 2 -1.21 -14.58 18.33
N GLU A 3 -0.89 -13.41 17.78
CA GLU A 3 -0.05 -12.38 18.40
C GLU A 3 -0.92 -11.16 18.78
N ARG A 4 -0.57 -10.47 19.87
CA ARG A 4 -1.28 -9.28 20.36
C ARG A 4 -0.31 -8.10 20.40
N LEU A 5 -0.67 -7.00 19.75
CA LEU A 5 0.11 -5.76 19.67
C LEU A 5 -0.72 -4.60 20.23
N ALA A 6 -0.05 -3.54 20.70
CA ALA A 6 -0.73 -2.30 21.05
C ALA A 6 -1.38 -1.70 19.79
N GLY A 7 -2.60 -1.18 19.94
CA GLY A 7 -3.31 -0.53 18.85
C GLY A 7 -2.66 0.80 18.47
N SER A 8 -2.79 1.18 17.20
CA SER A 8 -2.44 2.49 16.68
C SER A 8 -3.63 3.05 15.89
N ALA A 9 -3.51 4.27 15.37
CA ALA A 9 -4.53 4.84 14.48
C ALA A 9 -4.84 3.95 13.25
N SER A 10 -3.91 3.10 12.80
CA SER A 10 -4.18 2.17 11.69
C SER A 10 -4.91 0.89 12.12
N THR A 11 -4.98 0.60 13.43
CA THR A 11 -5.69 -0.58 13.94
C THR A 11 -7.19 -0.45 13.77
N GLU A 12 -7.75 0.76 13.82
CA GLU A 12 -9.15 1.04 13.49
C GLU A 12 -9.50 0.67 12.04
N PHE A 13 -8.49 0.61 11.17
CA PHE A 13 -8.60 0.23 9.76
C PHE A 13 -8.11 -1.20 9.49
N GLY A 14 -8.01 -2.03 10.54
CA GLY A 14 -7.73 -3.47 10.41
C GLY A 14 -6.27 -3.85 10.15
N VAL A 15 -5.30 -2.92 10.27
CA VAL A 15 -3.88 -3.24 10.08
C VAL A 15 -2.99 -2.76 11.24
N PRO A 16 -2.12 -3.65 11.78
CA PRO A 16 -1.07 -3.24 12.70
C PRO A 16 -0.07 -2.30 12.01
N ALA A 17 0.15 -1.11 12.58
CA ALA A 17 1.22 -0.22 12.15
C ALA A 17 2.60 -0.81 12.46
N GLU A 18 2.69 -1.64 13.50
CA GLU A 18 3.95 -2.21 13.99
C GLU A 18 4.38 -3.45 13.22
N VAL A 19 5.70 -3.68 13.17
CA VAL A 19 6.28 -4.93 12.67
C VAL A 19 5.94 -6.07 13.64
N THR A 20 5.31 -7.11 13.13
CA THR A 20 4.90 -8.29 13.90
C THR A 20 6.02 -9.33 13.92
N LYS A 21 5.95 -10.33 14.82
CA LYS A 21 6.90 -11.47 14.79
C LYS A 21 6.81 -12.26 13.49
N ARG A 22 5.62 -12.32 12.87
CA ARG A 22 5.44 -12.98 11.57
C ARG A 22 6.22 -12.24 10.49
N ASP A 23 6.28 -10.91 10.57
CA ASP A 23 6.93 -10.08 9.55
C ASP A 23 8.44 -10.31 9.45
N THR A 24 9.07 -10.77 10.53
CA THR A 24 10.51 -11.04 10.61
C THR A 24 10.88 -12.50 10.39
N THR A 25 9.93 -13.33 9.96
CA THR A 25 10.22 -14.73 9.59
C THR A 25 10.86 -14.81 8.20
N PRO A 26 11.78 -15.77 7.97
CA PRO A 26 12.32 -16.01 6.64
C PRO A 26 11.23 -16.22 5.58
N LEU A 27 11.57 -15.83 4.35
CA LEU A 27 10.74 -15.94 3.17
C LEU A 27 11.48 -16.77 2.13
N ALA A 28 10.91 -17.92 1.78
CA ALA A 28 11.37 -18.67 0.62
C ALA A 28 10.99 -17.95 -0.68
N ALA A 29 11.68 -18.28 -1.78
CA ALA A 29 11.42 -17.68 -3.09
C ALA A 29 9.95 -17.81 -3.53
N ALA A 30 9.30 -18.94 -3.25
CA ALA A 30 7.91 -19.18 -3.61
C ALA A 30 6.95 -18.27 -2.84
N GLU A 31 7.16 -18.12 -1.54
CA GLU A 31 6.34 -17.22 -0.70
C GLU A 31 6.57 -15.75 -1.07
N GLY A 32 7.82 -15.36 -1.36
CA GLY A 32 8.14 -14.00 -1.84
C GLY A 32 7.39 -13.68 -3.13
N LYS A 33 7.37 -14.61 -4.10
CA LYS A 33 6.56 -14.48 -5.32
C LYS A 33 5.08 -14.32 -5.01
N GLN A 34 4.53 -15.11 -4.09
CA GLN A 34 3.13 -15.00 -3.69
C GLN A 34 2.80 -13.63 -3.09
N LEU A 35 3.66 -13.09 -2.21
CA LEU A 35 3.48 -11.74 -1.65
C LEU A 35 3.54 -10.66 -2.72
N ALA A 36 4.47 -10.76 -3.67
CA ALA A 36 4.55 -9.83 -4.79
C ALA A 36 3.28 -9.88 -5.65
N SER A 37 2.74 -11.08 -5.93
CA SER A 37 1.49 -11.23 -6.67
C SER A 37 0.29 -10.65 -5.92
N LEU A 38 0.20 -10.81 -4.60
CA LEU A 38 -0.86 -10.19 -3.79
C LEU A 38 -0.76 -8.67 -3.80
N LEU A 39 0.45 -8.11 -3.72
CA LEU A 39 0.68 -6.68 -3.81
C LEU A 39 0.27 -6.13 -5.19
N GLN A 40 0.62 -6.84 -6.27
CA GLN A 40 0.21 -6.48 -7.63
C GLN A 40 -1.31 -6.53 -7.80
N ALA A 41 -1.99 -7.53 -7.22
CA ALA A 41 -3.44 -7.62 -7.23
C ALA A 41 -4.10 -6.45 -6.47
N ALA A 42 -3.52 -6.03 -5.33
CA ALA A 42 -3.99 -4.87 -4.60
C ALA A 42 -3.90 -3.58 -5.44
N TRP A 43 -2.79 -3.35 -6.15
CA TRP A 43 -2.68 -2.24 -7.08
C TRP A 43 -3.68 -2.31 -8.24
N ALA A 44 -3.89 -3.50 -8.81
CA ALA A 44 -4.87 -3.66 -9.88
C ALA A 44 -6.32 -3.36 -9.44
N VAL A 45 -6.65 -3.63 -8.17
CA VAL A 45 -7.94 -3.24 -7.58
C VAL A 45 -7.98 -1.73 -7.37
N TYR A 46 -6.93 -1.15 -6.79
CA TYR A 46 -6.82 0.30 -6.58
C TYR A 46 -6.96 1.08 -7.89
N ASP A 47 -6.22 0.70 -8.94
CA ASP A 47 -6.23 1.39 -10.23
C ASP A 47 -7.62 1.33 -10.90
N ARG A 48 -8.29 0.17 -10.78
CA ARG A 48 -9.66 0.00 -11.30
C ARG A 48 -10.64 0.93 -10.60
N ILE A 49 -10.59 0.99 -9.28
CA ILE A 49 -11.47 1.86 -8.50
C ILE A 49 -11.16 3.32 -8.81
N LEU A 50 -9.88 3.71 -8.78
CA LEU A 50 -9.44 5.06 -9.11
C LEU A 50 -9.96 5.52 -10.48
N ALA A 51 -9.89 4.66 -11.51
CA ALA A 51 -10.37 4.96 -12.85
C ALA A 51 -11.90 5.19 -12.91
N SER A 52 -12.67 4.49 -12.08
CA SER A 52 -14.13 4.65 -12.00
C SER A 52 -14.60 5.75 -11.05
N THR A 53 -13.70 6.28 -10.21
CA THR A 53 -14.03 7.24 -9.16
C THR A 53 -14.23 8.64 -9.77
N PRO A 54 -15.30 9.38 -9.42
CA PRO A 54 -15.47 10.77 -9.83
C PRO A 54 -14.41 11.67 -9.18
N ALA A 55 -14.11 12.81 -9.81
CA ALA A 55 -13.09 13.72 -9.30
C ALA A 55 -13.44 14.25 -7.89
N GLU A 56 -14.70 14.66 -7.70
CA GLU A 56 -15.22 15.14 -6.42
C GLU A 56 -15.91 14.01 -5.65
N LEU A 57 -15.61 13.94 -4.35
CA LEU A 57 -16.13 12.91 -3.47
C LEU A 57 -16.96 13.51 -2.34
N ARG A 58 -17.98 12.76 -1.90
CA ARG A 58 -18.81 13.13 -0.75
C ARG A 58 -17.91 13.44 0.46
N LYS A 59 -18.19 14.55 1.13
CA LYS A 59 -17.44 14.98 2.32
C LYS A 59 -18.00 14.32 3.58
N GLY A 60 -17.15 14.19 4.59
CA GLY A 60 -17.56 13.69 5.91
C GLY A 60 -18.43 14.70 6.67
N PRO A 61 -18.98 14.33 7.84
CA PRO A 61 -19.92 15.15 8.61
C PRO A 61 -19.42 16.57 8.98
N ARG A 62 -18.11 16.75 9.03
CA ARG A 62 -17.45 18.05 9.31
C ARG A 62 -16.89 18.74 8.06
N GLY A 63 -17.34 18.35 6.86
CA GLY A 63 -16.86 18.87 5.58
C GLY A 63 -15.47 18.41 5.14
N GLY A 64 -14.78 17.60 5.94
CA GLY A 64 -13.45 17.06 5.63
C GLY A 64 -13.49 15.92 4.60
N GLY A 65 -12.31 15.61 4.05
CA GLY A 65 -12.11 14.50 3.11
C GLY A 65 -11.40 14.95 1.83
N ARG A 66 -10.39 14.18 1.40
CA ARG A 66 -9.67 14.42 0.14
C ARG A 66 -10.55 14.04 -1.04
N ASP A 67 -10.40 14.74 -2.15
CA ASP A 67 -10.97 14.33 -3.44
C ASP A 67 -10.05 13.32 -4.12
N ARG A 68 -10.57 12.62 -5.13
CA ARG A 68 -9.93 11.46 -5.76
C ARG A 68 -8.46 11.71 -6.08
N ASP A 69 -8.17 12.82 -6.76
CA ASP A 69 -6.82 13.14 -7.21
C ASP A 69 -5.86 13.41 -6.04
N LYS A 70 -6.34 14.06 -4.97
CA LYS A 70 -5.54 14.27 -3.75
C LYS A 70 -5.28 12.97 -3.00
N MET A 71 -6.20 12.01 -3.05
CA MET A 71 -5.98 10.66 -2.51
C MET A 71 -4.97 9.89 -3.36
N ALA A 72 -5.06 10.01 -4.69
CA ALA A 72 -4.14 9.36 -5.60
C ALA A 72 -2.70 9.88 -5.46
N ASP A 73 -2.54 11.19 -5.32
CA ASP A 73 -1.23 11.81 -5.03
C ASP A 73 -0.70 11.35 -3.67
N HIS A 74 -1.56 11.24 -2.66
CA HIS A 74 -1.16 10.75 -1.34
C HIS A 74 -0.65 9.31 -1.38
N VAL A 75 -1.31 8.41 -2.11
CA VAL A 75 -0.87 7.01 -2.28
C VAL A 75 0.50 6.97 -2.97
N ARG A 76 0.64 7.69 -4.09
CA ARG A 76 1.89 7.77 -4.87
C ARG A 76 3.04 8.35 -4.05
N ASP A 77 2.81 9.41 -3.27
CA ASP A 77 3.83 10.01 -2.40
C ASP A 77 4.24 9.08 -1.26
N ALA A 78 3.27 8.37 -0.67
CA ALA A 78 3.55 7.39 0.38
C ALA A 78 4.40 6.24 -0.15
N GLU A 79 4.09 5.71 -1.34
CA GLU A 79 4.91 4.68 -1.99
C GLU A 79 6.34 5.20 -2.26
N GLY A 80 6.49 6.47 -2.64
CA GLY A 80 7.79 7.15 -2.75
C GLY A 80 8.58 7.20 -1.44
N ALA A 81 7.91 7.26 -0.29
CA ALA A 81 8.56 7.11 1.02
C ALA A 81 8.87 5.63 1.34
N TYR A 82 7.99 4.71 0.97
CA TYR A 82 8.11 3.27 1.26
C TYR A 82 9.22 2.59 0.45
N VAL A 83 9.49 3.01 -0.79
CA VAL A 83 10.63 2.47 -1.58
C VAL A 83 11.96 2.62 -0.86
N ARG A 84 12.15 3.72 -0.11
CA ARG A 84 13.37 3.93 0.70
C ARG A 84 13.51 2.90 1.82
N LYS A 85 12.38 2.47 2.39
CA LYS A 85 12.34 1.39 3.41
C LYS A 85 12.67 0.02 2.85
N LEU A 86 12.53 -0.15 1.53
CA LEU A 86 12.98 -1.32 0.78
C LEU A 86 14.42 -1.18 0.26
N GLY A 87 15.15 -0.13 0.64
CA GLY A 87 16.51 0.12 0.15
C GLY A 87 16.58 0.61 -1.30
N LEU A 88 15.45 0.92 -1.92
CA LEU A 88 15.38 1.44 -3.28
C LEU A 88 15.51 2.97 -3.27
N ARG A 89 16.24 3.50 -4.25
CA ARG A 89 16.40 4.95 -4.47
C ARG A 89 15.63 5.37 -5.73
N LEU A 90 14.31 5.26 -5.65
CA LEU A 90 13.40 5.61 -6.74
C LEU A 90 12.65 6.89 -6.40
N THR A 91 12.47 7.74 -7.41
CA THR A 91 11.53 8.87 -7.35
C THR A 91 10.18 8.37 -7.84
N PRO A 92 9.08 8.59 -7.10
CA PRO A 92 7.76 8.21 -7.59
C PRO A 92 7.47 8.98 -8.90
N PRO A 93 6.99 8.33 -9.96
CA PRO A 93 6.74 8.98 -11.25
C PRO A 93 5.47 9.84 -11.21
N ASP A 94 5.18 10.56 -12.29
CA ASP A 94 3.84 11.14 -12.49
C ASP A 94 2.79 10.01 -12.51
N ARG A 95 1.68 10.17 -11.81
CA ARG A 95 0.61 9.16 -11.74
C ARG A 95 -0.09 8.95 -13.09
N ASN A 96 -0.03 9.92 -13.99
CA ASN A 96 -0.61 9.86 -15.32
C ASN A 96 0.36 9.25 -16.35
N ASP A 97 1.64 9.08 -16.00
CA ASP A 97 2.58 8.29 -16.79
C ASP A 97 2.44 6.81 -16.42
N GLY A 98 1.48 6.13 -17.08
CA GLY A 98 1.17 4.74 -16.80
C GLY A 98 2.36 3.80 -17.00
N ARG A 99 3.29 4.11 -17.91
CA ARG A 99 4.49 3.30 -18.12
C ARG A 99 5.45 3.47 -16.95
N ALA A 100 5.78 4.71 -16.59
CA ALA A 100 6.69 4.96 -15.49
C ALA A 100 6.14 4.44 -14.16
N LEU A 101 4.82 4.55 -13.94
CA LEU A 101 4.16 3.99 -12.75
C LEU A 101 4.25 2.47 -12.70
N ALA A 102 4.06 1.79 -13.84
CA ALA A 102 4.22 0.34 -13.94
C ALA A 102 5.67 -0.10 -13.65
N GLU A 103 6.66 0.61 -14.19
CA GLU A 103 8.09 0.35 -13.94
C GLU A 103 8.45 0.56 -12.45
N PHE A 104 7.93 1.62 -11.84
CA PHE A 104 8.11 1.91 -10.41
C PHE A 104 7.54 0.81 -9.51
N ARG A 105 6.30 0.38 -9.77
CA ARG A 105 5.65 -0.70 -9.02
C ARG A 105 6.29 -2.07 -9.28
N ALA A 106 6.79 -2.31 -10.49
CA ALA A 106 7.55 -3.53 -10.81
C ALA A 106 8.86 -3.61 -9.99
N ALA A 107 9.57 -2.50 -9.80
CA ALA A 107 10.76 -2.46 -8.96
C ALA A 107 10.46 -2.76 -7.47
N ILE A 108 9.32 -2.27 -6.96
CA ILE A 108 8.84 -2.61 -5.61
C ILE A 108 8.53 -4.12 -5.52
N ALA A 109 7.75 -4.65 -6.47
CA ALA A 109 7.41 -6.07 -6.50
C ALA A 109 8.65 -6.97 -6.61
N GLU A 110 9.66 -6.56 -7.38
CA GLU A 110 10.95 -7.24 -7.47
C GLU A 110 11.68 -7.28 -6.12
N ALA A 111 11.67 -6.18 -5.37
CA ALA A 111 12.28 -6.15 -4.04
C ALA A 111 11.55 -7.08 -3.05
N ILE A 112 10.22 -7.19 -3.17
CA ILE A 112 9.40 -8.08 -2.33
C ILE A 112 9.58 -9.56 -2.72
N ARG A 113 9.73 -9.88 -4.00
CA ARG A 113 9.73 -11.29 -4.43
C ARG A 113 10.99 -12.08 -4.07
N ARG A 114 12.08 -11.39 -3.72
CA ARG A 114 13.37 -12.01 -3.43
C ARG A 114 13.29 -12.81 -2.12
N PRO A 115 14.03 -13.94 -1.99
CA PRO A 115 14.19 -14.61 -0.71
C PRO A 115 14.73 -13.64 0.36
N SER A 116 14.33 -13.85 1.61
CA SER A 116 14.83 -13.09 2.75
C SER A 116 14.99 -13.97 3.98
N ASN A 117 15.94 -13.61 4.83
CA ASN A 117 16.10 -14.19 6.16
C ASN A 117 15.14 -13.57 7.19
N GLY A 118 14.24 -12.67 6.78
CA GLY A 118 13.30 -11.97 7.65
C GLY A 118 13.83 -10.66 8.24
N ALA A 119 15.09 -10.31 8.00
CA ALA A 119 15.64 -9.01 8.39
C ALA A 119 15.11 -7.87 7.52
N ALA A 120 15.32 -6.64 7.99
CA ALA A 120 15.05 -5.45 7.20
C ALA A 120 15.91 -5.45 5.91
N VAL A 121 15.31 -5.02 4.80
CA VAL A 121 15.97 -5.00 3.49
C VAL A 121 17.11 -3.98 3.41
N ALA A 122 17.08 -2.95 4.28
CA ALA A 122 18.11 -1.94 4.41
C ALA A 122 18.22 -1.46 5.87
N GLU A 123 19.28 -0.72 6.19
CA GLU A 123 19.43 -0.06 7.48
C GLU A 123 18.22 0.87 7.76
N LYS A 124 17.55 0.70 8.91
CA LYS A 124 16.28 1.37 9.26
C LYS A 124 15.13 1.14 8.25
N GLY A 125 15.27 0.12 7.41
CA GLY A 125 14.28 -0.35 6.46
C GLY A 125 13.23 -1.23 7.09
N TRP A 126 12.43 -1.88 6.25
CA TRP A 126 11.36 -2.77 6.68
C TRP A 126 11.66 -4.23 6.32
N PRO A 127 11.18 -5.20 7.13
CA PRO A 127 11.08 -6.57 6.67
C PRO A 127 10.14 -6.67 5.45
N GLN A 128 10.43 -7.58 4.52
CA GLN A 128 9.67 -7.71 3.27
C GLN A 128 8.17 -8.00 3.51
N ARG A 129 7.84 -8.87 4.46
CA ARG A 129 6.43 -9.19 4.78
C ARG A 129 5.68 -7.95 5.26
N TYR A 130 6.30 -7.16 6.14
CA TYR A 130 5.73 -5.91 6.63
C TYR A 130 5.51 -4.93 5.47
N ALA A 131 6.52 -4.73 4.63
CA ALA A 131 6.41 -3.81 3.50
C ALA A 131 5.29 -4.22 2.54
N ALA A 132 5.21 -5.50 2.17
CA ALA A 132 4.16 -6.02 1.30
C ALA A 132 2.75 -5.75 1.86
N ARG A 133 2.50 -6.12 3.12
CA ARG A 133 1.17 -5.91 3.73
C ARG A 133 0.85 -4.44 3.96
N ARG A 134 1.86 -3.61 4.30
CA ARG A 134 1.67 -2.18 4.57
C ARG A 134 1.30 -1.42 3.30
N ILE A 135 1.99 -1.70 2.20
CA ILE A 135 1.72 -1.06 0.90
C ILE A 135 0.37 -1.54 0.36
N ALA A 136 0.11 -2.86 0.38
CA ALA A 136 -1.15 -3.41 -0.11
C ALA A 136 -2.35 -2.87 0.67
N TRP A 137 -2.28 -2.85 2.00
CA TRP A 137 -3.32 -2.26 2.84
C TRP A 137 -3.52 -0.78 2.53
N HIS A 138 -2.45 0.02 2.42
CA HIS A 138 -2.57 1.46 2.19
C HIS A 138 -3.24 1.76 0.85
N ALA A 139 -2.89 1.02 -0.21
CA ALA A 139 -3.56 1.16 -1.50
C ALA A 139 -5.05 0.77 -1.40
N LEU A 140 -5.37 -0.38 -0.79
CA LEU A 140 -6.76 -0.85 -0.69
C LEU A 140 -7.63 0.02 0.22
N ASP A 141 -7.08 0.54 1.32
CA ASP A 141 -7.74 1.49 2.22
C ASP A 141 -8.20 2.74 1.48
N HIS A 142 -7.31 3.35 0.68
CA HIS A 142 -7.68 4.48 -0.18
C HIS A 142 -8.64 4.09 -1.31
N ALA A 143 -8.52 2.88 -1.87
CA ALA A 143 -9.46 2.39 -2.87
C ALA A 143 -10.89 2.28 -2.29
N TRP A 144 -11.03 1.69 -1.10
CA TRP A 144 -12.33 1.56 -0.46
C TRP A 144 -12.88 2.90 0.04
N GLU A 145 -12.03 3.80 0.55
CA GLU A 145 -12.46 5.17 0.86
C GLU A 145 -13.00 5.88 -0.40
N MET A 146 -12.36 5.74 -1.56
CA MET A 146 -12.87 6.27 -2.83
C MET A 146 -14.22 5.66 -3.19
N GLN A 147 -14.35 4.34 -3.10
CA GLN A 147 -15.58 3.63 -3.43
C GLN A 147 -16.75 4.08 -2.53
N ASP A 148 -16.56 4.06 -1.21
CA ASP A 148 -17.58 4.42 -0.23
C ASP A 148 -18.07 5.86 -0.40
N ARG A 149 -17.17 6.77 -0.80
CA ARG A 149 -17.48 8.19 -0.97
C ARG A 149 -17.98 8.55 -2.36
N SER A 150 -17.92 7.60 -3.31
CA SER A 150 -18.48 7.72 -4.65
C SER A 150 -19.95 7.33 -4.72
N GLU A 151 -20.42 6.47 -3.81
CA GLU A 151 -21.83 6.10 -3.75
C GLU A 151 -22.70 7.30 -3.26
N PRO A 152 -23.88 7.53 -3.88
CA PRO A 152 -24.83 8.51 -3.37
C PRO A 152 -25.18 8.18 -1.92
N SER A 153 -25.31 9.20 -1.07
CA SER A 153 -25.80 8.98 0.29
C SER A 153 -27.14 8.24 0.21
N LYS A 154 -27.27 7.10 0.87
CA LYS A 154 -28.61 6.58 1.19
C LYS A 154 -29.27 7.67 2.02
N GLY A 155 -30.28 8.32 1.44
CA GLY A 155 -31.10 9.34 2.10
C GLY A 155 -31.92 8.74 3.23
#